data_AF-A0A354GU62-F1
#
_entry.id   AF-A0A354GU62-F1
#
_cell.length_a   1.000
_cell.length_b   1.000
_cell.length_c   1.000
_cell.angle_alpha   90.00
_cell.angle_beta   90.00
_cell.angle_gamma   90.00
#
_symmetry.space_group_name_H-M   'P 1'
#
loop_
_entity.id
_entity.type
_entity.pdbx_description
1 polymer ?
#
loop_
_entity_poly.entity_id
_entity_poly.type
_entity_poly.pdbx_seq_one_letter_code
_entity_poly.pdbx_strand_id
1 'polypeptide(L)' 'GINLPARSVVLTSLVKGPRGKEKLVDPSTAHQIFGRAGRPQFDDRGFVYAIAHEDDVRILRWKEKYD' A
#
# COMPACT_ATOMS: atom_id res chain seq x y z
N GLY A 1 -2.41 -16.77 -11.80
CA GLY A 1 -3.02 -15.64 -11.06
C GLY A 1 -4.33 -15.26 -11.71
N ILE A 2 -5.31 -14.80 -10.94
CA ILE A 2 -6.62 -14.38 -11.44
C ILE A 2 -6.50 -12.97 -12.03
N ASN A 3 -7.07 -12.75 -13.22
CA ASN A 3 -7.09 -11.43 -13.85
C ASN A 3 -8.36 -10.66 -13.47
N LEU A 4 -8.37 -10.10 -12.26
CA LEU A 4 -9.49 -9.29 -11.76
C LEU A 4 -8.99 -7.88 -11.41
N PRO A 5 -9.21 -6.88 -12.28
CA PRO A 5 -8.91 -5.48 -11.95
C PRO A 5 -10.00 -4.90 -11.02
N ALA A 6 -9.60 -3.98 -10.14
CA ALA A 6 -10.47 -3.26 -9.23
C ALA A 6 -10.28 -1.76 -9.41
N ARG A 7 -11.30 -0.95 -9.10
CA ARG A 7 -11.18 0.52 -9.20
C ARG A 7 -10.06 1.07 -8.30
N SER A 8 -9.88 0.47 -7.13
CA SER A 8 -8.85 0.88 -6.17
C SER A 8 -8.30 -0.32 -5.41
N VAL A 9 -7.06 -0.18 -4.96
CA VAL A 9 -6.36 -1.18 -4.15
C VAL A 9 -5.90 -0.53 -2.86
N VAL A 10 -6.04 -1.23 -1.73
CA VAL A 10 -5.60 -0.78 -0.42
C VAL A 10 -4.59 -1.77 0.13
N LEU A 11 -3.38 -1.29 0.41
CA LEU A 11 -2.38 -1.99 1.21
C LEU A 11 -2.59 -1.61 2.67
N THR A 12 -3.03 -2.57 3.48
CA THR A 12 -3.20 -2.36 4.93
C THR A 12 -1.90 -2.39 5.71
N SER A 13 -0.85 -2.97 5.12
CA SER A 13 0.50 -3.02 5.67
C SER A 13 1.52 -3.10 4.53
N LEU A 14 2.67 -2.46 4.73
CA LEU A 14 3.84 -2.56 3.85
C LEU A 14 4.80 -3.68 4.26
N VAL A 15 4.48 -4.42 5.31
CA VAL A 15 5.24 -5.58 5.77
C VAL A 15 4.41 -6.86 5.65
N LYS A 16 5.10 -7.98 5.41
CA LYS A 16 4.52 -9.31 5.25
C LYS A 16 5.37 -10.35 5.97
N GLY A 17 4.72 -11.30 6.63
CA GLY A 17 5.37 -12.45 7.24
C GLY A 17 4.66 -12.92 8.51
N PRO A 18 5.12 -14.00 9.14
CA PRO A 18 4.65 -14.36 10.46
C PRO A 18 5.09 -13.33 11.50
N ARG A 19 4.31 -13.19 12.57
CA ARG A 19 4.58 -12.25 13.68
C ARG A 19 6.03 -12.35 14.15
N GLY A 20 6.72 -11.21 14.21
CA GLY A 20 8.12 -11.13 14.65
C GLY A 20 9.17 -11.48 13.59
N LYS A 21 8.76 -11.85 12.37
CA LYS A 21 9.65 -12.04 11.21
C LYS A 21 9.09 -11.37 9.95
N GLU A 22 8.33 -10.31 10.15
CA GLU A 22 7.77 -9.51 9.05
C GLU A 22 8.91 -8.82 8.28
N LYS A 23 8.79 -8.82 6.97
CA LYS A 23 9.73 -8.15 6.06
C LYS A 23 8.97 -7.16 5.20
N LEU A 24 9.67 -6.12 4.76
CA LEU A 24 9.12 -5.18 3.79
C LEU A 24 8.64 -5.94 2.54
N VAL A 25 7.48 -5.54 2.01
CA VAL A 25 6.99 -6.06 0.74
C VAL A 25 7.98 -5.69 -0.35
N ASP A 26 8.38 -6.70 -1.13
CA ASP A 26 9.30 -6.50 -2.25
C ASP A 26 8.68 -5.56 -3.30
N PRO A 27 9.44 -4.62 -3.88
CA PRO A 27 8.93 -3.70 -4.90
C PRO A 27 8.23 -4.39 -6.07
N SER A 28 8.72 -5.54 -6.53
CA SER A 28 8.10 -6.28 -7.64
C SER A 28 6.71 -6.81 -7.26
N THR A 29 6.55 -7.25 -6.01
CA THR A 29 5.25 -7.71 -5.48
C THR A 29 4.30 -6.54 -5.32
N ALA A 30 4.79 -5.40 -4.82
CA ALA A 30 4.01 -4.17 -4.72
C ALA A 30 3.51 -3.73 -6.10
N HIS A 31 4.38 -3.69 -7.11
CA HIS A 31 3.99 -3.36 -8.49
C HIS A 31 2.94 -4.31 -9.06
N GLN A 32 3.04 -5.62 -8.79
CA GLN A 32 2.02 -6.59 -9.23
C GLN A 32 0.65 -6.32 -8.60
N ILE A 33 0.62 -5.89 -7.33
CA ILE A 33 -0.60 -5.50 -6.63
C ILE A 33 -1.14 -4.19 -7.21
N PHE A 34 -0.28 -3.20 -7.44
CA PHE A 34 -0.65 -1.89 -7.99
C PHE A 34 -1.22 -1.98 -9.39
N GLY A 35 -0.69 -2.89 -10.22
CA GLY A 35 -1.22 -3.16 -11.56
C GLY A 35 -2.66 -3.71 -11.58
N ARG A 36 -3.26 -3.99 -10.42
CA ARG A 36 -4.68 -4.35 -10.30
C ARG A 36 -5.59 -3.14 -10.08
N ALA A 37 -5.04 -1.96 -9.80
CA ALA A 37 -5.80 -0.74 -9.61
C ALA A 37 -6.17 -0.09 -10.95
N GLY A 38 -7.43 0.29 -11.10
CA GLY A 38 -8.02 0.82 -12.32
C GLY A 38 -8.56 -0.30 -13.21
N ARG A 39 -9.82 -0.16 -13.64
CA ARG A 39 -10.42 -1.07 -14.62
C ARG A 39 -10.28 -0.48 -16.01
N PRO A 40 -9.58 -1.15 -16.95
CA PRO A 40 -9.52 -0.73 -18.34
C PRO A 40 -10.93 -0.49 -18.88
N GLN A 41 -11.12 0.59 -19.64
CA GLN A 41 -12.41 1.00 -20.24
C GLN A 41 -13.46 1.58 -19.29
N PHE A 42 -13.33 1.44 -17.96
CA PHE A 42 -14.33 1.96 -17.00
C PHE A 42 -13.84 3.11 -16.14
N ASP A 43 -12.56 3.13 -15.78
CA ASP A 43 -11.97 4.15 -14.91
C ASP A 43 -10.92 4.97 -15.71
N ASP A 44 -10.89 6.29 -15.47
CA ASP A 44 -9.89 7.24 -16.02
C ASP A 44 -8.51 7.07 -15.36
N ARG A 45 -8.50 6.61 -14.12
CA ARG A 45 -7.32 6.37 -13.29
C ARG A 45 -7.58 5.27 -12.26
N GLY A 46 -6.51 4.56 -11.91
CA GLY A 46 -6.49 3.63 -10.78
C GLY A 46 -5.96 4.30 -9.52
N PHE A 47 -6.51 3.95 -8.36
CA PHE A 47 -6.02 4.46 -7.08
C PHE A 47 -5.38 3.34 -6.24
N VAL A 48 -4.23 3.65 -5.67
CA VAL A 48 -3.54 2.81 -4.71
C VAL A 48 -3.43 3.58 -3.40
N TYR A 49 -3.90 2.98 -2.32
CA TYR A 49 -3.78 3.53 -0.97
C TYR A 49 -2.88 2.62 -0.15
N ALA A 50 -1.93 3.20 0.59
CA ALA A 50 -1.13 2.49 1.56
C ALA A 50 -1.35 3.10 2.95
N ILE A 51 -1.68 2.25 3.91
CA ILE A 51 -1.85 2.68 5.30
C ILE A 51 -0.47 2.76 5.95
N ALA A 52 -0.13 3.94 6.46
CA ALA A 52 1.08 4.14 7.24
C ALA A 52 0.95 3.48 8.61
N HIS A 53 2.07 2.98 9.15
CA HIS A 53 2.09 2.45 10.51
C HIS A 53 1.83 3.59 11.51
N GLU A 54 1.09 3.30 12.58
CA GLU A 54 0.68 4.32 13.55
C GLU A 54 1.89 5.04 14.16
N ASP A 55 2.95 4.30 14.50
CA ASP A 55 4.16 4.89 15.07
C ASP A 55 4.86 5.86 14.11
N ASP A 56 4.91 5.55 12.81
CA ASP A 56 5.50 6.43 11.80
C ASP A 56 4.72 7.75 11.73
N VAL A 57 3.39 7.66 11.75
CA VAL A 57 2.51 8.84 11.74
C VAL A 57 2.71 9.68 13.01
N ARG A 58 2.84 9.04 14.18
CA ARG A 58 3.06 9.73 15.45
C ARG A 58 4.42 10.43 15.49
N ILE A 59 5.48 9.76 15.03
CA ILE A 59 6.83 10.33 14.94
C ILE A 59 6.84 11.53 14.00
N LEU A 60 6.22 11.41 12.82
CA LEU A 60 6.13 12.50 11.84
C LEU A 60 5.42 13.72 12.46
N ARG A 61 4.25 13.52 13.06
CA ARG A 61 3.48 14.60 13.71
C ARG A 61 4.23 15.26 14.87
N TRP A 62 5.01 14.47 15.61
CA TRP A 62 5.85 15.02 16.68
C TRP A 62 6.94 15.92 16.09
N LYS A 63 7.63 15.49 15.02
CA LYS A 63 8.63 16.31 14.33
C LYS A 63 8.03 17.63 13.83
N GLU A 64 6.91 17.59 13.11
CA GLU A 64 6.24 18.80 12.59
C GLU A 64 5.84 19.83 13.66
N LYS A 65 5.67 19.41 14.91
CA LYS A 65 5.22 20.28 16.01
C LYS A 65 6.38 20.91 16.78
N TYR A 66 7.54 20.27 16.80
CA TYR A 66 8.66 20.63 17.68
C TYR A 66 9.97 20.96 16.95
N ASP A 67 10.08 20.65 15.65
CA ASP A 67 11.01 21.31 14.71
C ASP A 67 10.36 22.58 14.12
#